data_AF-A0A2M6ZT03-F1
#
_entry.id   AF-A0A2M6ZT03-F1
#
_cell.length_a   1.000
_cell.length_b   1.000
_cell.length_c   1.000
_cell.angle_alpha   90.00
_cell.angle_beta   90.00
_cell.angle_gamma   90.00
#
_symmetry.space_group_name_H-M   'P 1'
#
loop_
_entity.id
_entity.type
_entity.pdbx_description
1 polymer ?
#
loop_
_entity_poly.entity_id
_entity_poly.type
_entity_poly.pdbx_seq_one_letter_code
_entity_poly.pdbx_strand_id
1 'polypeptide(L)'
;MMLTTILLIIFYDPANLASVAKGEMQPYQPQPYTTMPLNSYLFNPMPMSLYLPEIPAGQQKHFLGGCAFDRVNHYLYIVELHGDGEYPLIHVWRVGNPT
;
A
#
# COMPACT_ATOMS: atom_id res chain seq x y z
N MET A 1 15.44 12.33 -15.45
CA MET A 1 15.20 10.94 -15.02
C MET A 1 13.98 10.95 -14.12
N MET A 2 12.80 10.56 -14.62
CA MET A 2 11.60 10.45 -13.78
C MET A 2 11.72 9.14 -12.99
N LEU A 3 11.77 9.24 -11.66
CA LEU A 3 11.63 8.08 -10.79
C LEU A 3 10.17 7.64 -10.85
N THR A 4 9.90 6.50 -11.46
CA THR A 4 8.58 5.86 -11.37
C THR A 4 8.37 5.47 -9.90
N THR A 5 7.40 6.09 -9.22
CA THR A 5 7.06 5.70 -7.84
C THR A 5 6.54 4.26 -7.85
N ILE A 6 7.24 3.37 -7.15
CA ILE A 6 6.80 1.99 -6.95
C ILE A 6 5.91 1.98 -5.70
N LEU A 7 4.68 1.51 -5.86
CA LEU A 7 3.70 1.39 -4.77
C LEU A 7 3.80 -0.02 -4.20
N LEU A 8 4.06 -0.14 -2.90
CA LEU A 8 4.43 -1.40 -2.26
C LEU A 8 3.55 -1.68 -1.04
N ILE A 9 3.19 -2.95 -0.85
CA ILE A 9 2.99 -3.51 0.50
C ILE A 9 4.35 -3.98 0.99
N ILE A 10 4.72 -3.59 2.20
CA ILE A 10 5.99 -3.97 2.84
C ILE A 10 5.66 -4.91 4.00
N PHE A 11 6.29 -6.08 4.03
CA PHE A 11 6.00 -7.10 5.04
C PHE A 11 7.16 -7.21 6.02
N TYR A 12 6.82 -7.19 7.31
CA TYR A 12 7.74 -7.35 8.43
C TYR A 12 7.38 -8.59 9.22
N ASP A 13 8.38 -9.18 9.88
CA ASP A 13 8.15 -10.22 10.88
C ASP A 13 7.41 -9.61 12.09
N PRO A 14 6.21 -10.11 12.46
CA PRO A 14 5.49 -9.63 13.63
C PRO A 14 6.28 -9.77 14.94
N ALA A 15 7.18 -10.76 15.06
CA ALA A 15 8.02 -10.93 16.24
C ALA A 15 8.98 -9.73 16.42
N ASN A 16 9.57 -9.25 15.33
CA ASN A 16 10.43 -8.07 15.36
C ASN A 16 9.64 -6.81 15.73
N LEU A 17 8.44 -6.64 15.18
CA LEU A 17 7.56 -5.52 15.55
C LEU A 17 7.14 -5.57 17.02
N ALA A 18 6.87 -6.77 17.55
CA ALA A 18 6.57 -6.96 18.96
C ALA A 18 7.76 -6.65 19.87
N SER A 19 8.98 -7.02 19.48
CA SER A 19 10.19 -6.67 20.24
C SER A 19 10.45 -5.16 20.24
N VAL A 20 10.12 -4.44 19.16
CA VAL A 20 10.16 -2.96 19.17
C VAL A 20 9.16 -2.39 20.18
N ALA A 21 7.92 -2.89 20.18
CA ALA A 21 6.89 -2.42 21.12
C ALA A 21 7.27 -2.68 22.59
N LYS A 22 8.08 -3.72 22.86
CA LYS A 22 8.62 -4.04 24.20
C LYS A 22 9.89 -3.27 24.56
N GLY A 23 10.50 -2.56 23.61
CA GLY A 23 11.80 -1.89 23.81
C GLY A 23 13.02 -2.84 23.79
N GLU A 24 12.83 -4.08 23.36
CA GLU A 24 13.90 -5.08 23.21
C GLU A 24 14.69 -4.89 21.90
N MET A 25 14.08 -4.17 20.93
CA MET A 25 14.64 -3.86 19.63
C MET A 25 14.39 -2.38 19.29
N GLN A 26 15.35 -1.72 18.64
CA GLN A 26 15.20 -0.33 18.19
C GLN A 26 14.25 -0.25 16.99
N PRO A 27 13.46 0.84 16.84
CA PRO A 27 12.46 0.96 15.77
C PRO A 27 12.99 0.85 14.33
N TYR A 28 14.28 1.11 14.12
CA TYR A 28 14.94 1.05 12.80
C TYR A 28 15.59 -0.32 12.51
N GLN A 29 15.62 -1.23 13.48
CA GLN A 29 16.25 -2.53 13.32
C GLN A 29 15.41 -3.53 12.51
N PRO A 30 14.07 -3.61 12.67
CA PRO A 30 13.26 -4.49 11.83
C PRO A 30 13.49 -4.21 10.34
N GLN A 31 13.91 -5.23 9.60
CA GLN A 31 13.99 -5.16 8.15
C GLN A 31 12.78 -5.84 7.52
N PRO A 32 12.26 -5.34 6.39
CA PRO A 32 11.28 -6.06 5.60
C PRO A 32 11.82 -7.42 5.18
N TYR A 33 11.00 -8.46 5.23
CA TYR A 33 11.37 -9.77 4.68
C TYR A 33 10.88 -9.94 3.23
N THR A 34 9.85 -9.20 2.82
CA THR A 34 9.38 -9.19 1.43
C THR A 34 8.59 -7.92 1.12
N THR A 35 8.36 -7.67 -0.16
CA THR A 35 7.52 -6.58 -0.67
C THR A 35 6.63 -7.08 -1.80
N MET A 36 5.45 -6.48 -1.95
CA MET A 36 4.54 -6.76 -3.06
C MET A 36 4.26 -5.46 -3.83
N PRO A 37 4.67 -5.36 -5.10
CA PRO A 37 4.33 -4.23 -5.94
C PRO A 37 2.84 -4.24 -6.31
N LEU A 38 2.21 -3.08 -6.17
CA LEU A 38 0.77 -2.90 -6.43
C LEU A 38 0.47 -2.27 -7.78
N ASN A 39 1.46 -1.70 -8.48
CA ASN A 39 1.25 -0.94 -9.72
C ASN A 39 0.41 -1.68 -10.78
N SER A 40 0.50 -3.00 -10.88
CA SER A 40 -0.27 -3.80 -11.85
C SER A 40 -1.70 -4.14 -11.43
N TYR A 41 -2.06 -3.89 -10.18
CA TYR A 41 -3.39 -4.18 -9.62
C TYR A 41 -4.24 -2.92 -9.49
N LEU A 42 -3.63 -1.73 -9.50
CA LEU A 42 -4.34 -0.46 -9.39
C LEU A 42 -5.02 -0.14 -10.71
N PHE A 43 -6.28 0.30 -10.63
CA PHE A 43 -7.09 0.58 -11.81
C PHE A 43 -6.64 1.85 -12.51
N ASN A 44 -6.06 2.81 -11.79
CA ASN A 44 -5.59 4.02 -12.43
C ASN A 44 -4.52 4.77 -11.62
N PRO A 45 -3.22 4.53 -11.87
CA PRO A 45 -2.21 5.56 -11.63
C PRO A 45 -2.26 6.59 -12.77
N MET A 46 -3.44 7.12 -13.12
CA MET A 46 -3.48 8.30 -13.99
C MET A 46 -2.83 9.41 -13.18
N PRO A 47 -1.75 10.01 -13.67
CA PRO A 47 -1.10 11.02 -12.88
C PRO A 47 -2.06 12.21 -12.79
N MET A 48 -2.51 12.56 -11.59
CA MET A 48 -3.36 13.74 -11.32
C MET A 48 -2.88 15.01 -12.01
N SER A 49 -1.61 15.10 -12.40
CA SER A 49 -0.98 16.17 -13.17
C SER A 49 -1.54 16.32 -14.59
N LEU A 50 -2.25 15.31 -15.10
CA LEU A 50 -3.03 15.40 -16.33
C LEU A 50 -4.34 16.19 -16.13
N TYR A 51 -4.88 16.22 -14.91
CA TYR A 51 -6.17 16.87 -14.59
C TYR A 51 -6.02 18.11 -13.69
N LEU A 52 -4.93 18.18 -12.92
CA LEU A 52 -4.51 19.26 -12.04
C LEU A 52 -3.08 19.65 -12.44
N PRO A 53 -2.88 20.46 -13.49
CA PRO A 53 -1.56 20.83 -14.00
C PRO A 53 -0.69 21.55 -12.95
N GLU A 54 -1.31 22.01 -11.87
CA GLU A 54 -0.71 22.69 -10.72
C GLU A 54 0.00 21.72 -9.76
N ILE A 55 -0.29 20.42 -9.86
CA ILE A 55 0.36 19.36 -9.07
C ILE A 55 1.37 18.65 -9.97
N PRO A 56 2.69 18.88 -9.80
CA PRO A 56 3.70 18.18 -10.58
C PRO A 56 3.54 16.66 -10.42
N ALA A 57 3.74 15.90 -11.50
CA ALA A 57 3.64 14.44 -11.48
C ALA A 57 4.44 13.77 -10.35
N GLY A 58 5.57 14.36 -9.96
CA GLY A 58 6.42 13.89 -8.85
C GLY A 58 5.90 14.19 -7.43
N GLN A 59 4.77 14.89 -7.27
CA GLN A 59 4.13 15.20 -5.98
C GLN A 59 2.85 14.41 -5.71
N GLN A 60 2.44 13.51 -6.61
CA GLN A 60 1.32 12.61 -6.38
C GLN A 60 1.70 11.51 -5.39
N LYS A 61 1.46 11.80 -4.11
CA LYS A 61 1.75 10.90 -3.00
C LYS A 61 0.51 10.13 -2.53
N HIS A 62 -0.64 10.31 -3.17
CA HIS A 62 -1.94 9.89 -2.66
C HIS A 62 -2.64 8.88 -3.58
N PHE A 63 -1.96 7.82 -3.99
CA PHE A 63 -2.59 6.71 -4.73
C PHE A 63 -3.21 5.65 -3.80
N LEU A 64 -2.63 5.47 -2.62
CA LEU A 64 -3.09 4.49 -1.63
C LEU A 64 -3.59 5.20 -0.37
N GLY A 65 -4.67 4.68 0.20
CA GLY A 65 -5.23 5.12 1.48
C GLY A 65 -4.96 4.10 2.60
N GLY A 66 -5.96 3.93 3.47
CA GLY A 66 -5.90 2.94 4.55
C GLY A 66 -5.98 1.50 4.07
N CYS A 67 -5.70 0.57 4.98
CA CYS A 67 -5.92 -0.85 4.79
C CYS A 67 -6.56 -1.48 6.04
N ALA A 68 -7.25 -2.61 5.85
CA ALA A 68 -7.83 -3.39 6.92
C ALA A 68 -7.71 -4.88 6.61
N PHE A 69 -7.62 -5.71 7.65
CA PHE A 69 -7.59 -7.15 7.51
C PHE A 69 -8.71 -7.80 8.34
N ASP A 70 -9.58 -8.54 7.66
CA ASP A 70 -10.57 -9.40 8.29
C ASP A 70 -9.97 -10.79 8.51
N ARG A 71 -9.68 -11.10 9.78
CA ARG A 71 -9.12 -12.39 10.17
C ARG A 71 -10.14 -13.54 10.09
N VAL A 72 -11.44 -13.28 10.23
CA VAL A 72 -12.47 -14.34 10.23
C VAL A 72 -12.67 -14.87 8.81
N ASN A 73 -12.78 -13.96 7.84
CA ASN A 73 -13.02 -14.34 6.44
C ASN A 73 -11.75 -14.34 5.57
N HIS A 74 -10.60 -13.95 6.13
CA HIS A 74 -9.31 -13.88 5.46
C HIS A 74 -9.28 -12.90 4.29
N TYR A 75 -9.86 -11.70 4.45
CA TYR A 75 -9.83 -10.64 3.45
C TYR A 75 -8.88 -9.50 3.83
N LEU A 76 -8.04 -9.10 2.90
CA LEU A 76 -7.25 -7.87 2.94
C LEU A 76 -7.94 -6.81 2.09
N TYR A 77 -8.24 -5.67 2.70
CA TYR A 77 -8.83 -4.49 2.07
C TYR A 77 -7.76 -3.41 1.93
N ILE A 78 -7.59 -2.84 0.74
CA ILE A 78 -6.74 -1.66 0.51
C ILE A 78 -7.52 -0.62 -0.28
N VAL A 79 -7.45 0.63 0.18
CA VAL A 79 -8.05 1.77 -0.51
C VAL A 79 -7.09 2.25 -1.60
N GLU A 80 -7.56 2.27 -2.85
CA GLU A 80 -6.98 3.10 -3.93
C GLU A 80 -7.76 4.42 -3.97
N LEU A 81 -7.07 5.53 -3.79
CA LEU A 81 -7.67 6.85 -3.91
C LEU A 81 -7.73 7.22 -5.39
N HIS A 82 -8.86 7.78 -5.84
CA HIS A 82 -9.07 8.22 -7.24
C HIS A 82 -8.98 7.07 -8.28
N GLY A 83 -9.35 5.85 -7.87
CA GLY A 83 -9.33 4.68 -8.76
C GLY A 83 -10.45 4.71 -9.83
N ASP A 84 -11.52 5.46 -9.58
CA ASP A 84 -12.62 5.73 -10.51
C ASP A 84 -12.94 7.23 -10.53
N GLY A 85 -12.16 8.01 -11.28
CA GLY A 85 -12.24 9.46 -11.24
C GLY A 85 -11.88 9.99 -9.86
N GLU A 86 -12.77 10.77 -9.23
CA GLU A 86 -12.56 11.27 -7.86
C GLU A 86 -12.94 10.25 -6.77
N TYR A 87 -13.53 9.11 -7.15
CA TYR A 87 -14.02 8.12 -6.18
C TYR A 87 -12.92 7.12 -5.79
N PRO A 88 -12.85 6.75 -4.49
CA PRO A 88 -11.95 5.69 -4.06
C PRO A 88 -12.47 4.31 -4.46
N LEU A 89 -11.55 3.41 -4.80
CA LEU A 89 -11.82 1.99 -5.00
C LEU A 89 -11.29 1.19 -3.79
N ILE A 90 -12.02 0.12 -3.44
CA ILE A 90 -11.56 -0.83 -2.43
C ILE A 90 -11.15 -2.12 -3.12
N HIS A 91 -9.85 -2.42 -3.06
CA HIS A 91 -9.32 -3.69 -3.48
C HIS A 91 -9.50 -4.72 -2.38
N VAL A 92 -10.01 -5.90 -2.74
CA VAL A 92 -10.25 -7.00 -1.79
C VAL A 92 -9.50 -8.24 -2.26
N TRP A 93 -8.53 -8.69 -1.47
CA TRP A 93 -7.82 -9.94 -1.70
C TRP A 93 -8.16 -10.96 -0.63
N ARG A 94 -8.41 -12.21 -1.04
CA ARG A 94 -8.40 -13.34 -0.11
C ARG A 94 -6.95 -13.72 0.19
N VAL A 95 -6.59 -13.80 1.46
CA VAL A 95 -5.24 -14.13 1.92
C VAL A 95 -5.19 -15.59 2.39
N GLY A 96 -4.22 -16.36 1.86
CA GLY A 96 -4.10 -17.78 2.12
C GLY A 96 -4.66 -18.64 1.00
N ASN A 97 -4.76 -19.95 1.22
CA ASN A 97 -5.16 -20.86 0.16
C ASN A 97 -6.65 -20.71 -0.17
N PRO A 98 -7.03 -20.63 -1.46
CA PRO A 98 -8.41 -20.81 -1.85
C PRO A 98 -8.80 -22.26 -1.53
N THR A 99 -9.64 -22.42 -0.51
CA THR A 99 -10.42 -23.66 -0.30
C THR A 99 -11.44 -23.82 -1.41
#